data_AF-A0A2V9V9N2-F1
#
_entry.id   AF-A0A2V9V9N2-F1
#
_cell.length_a   1.000
_cell.length_b   1.000
_cell.length_c   1.000
_cell.angle_alpha   90.00
_cell.angle_beta   90.00
_cell.angle_gamma   90.00
#
_symmetry.space_group_name_H-M   'P 1'
#
loop_
_entity.id
_entity.type
_entity.pdbx_description
1 polymer ?
#
loop_
_entity_poly.entity_id
_entity_poly.type
_entity_poly.pdbx_seq_one_letter_code
_entity_poly.pdbx_strand_id
1 'polypeptide(L)'
;MRPLVSGGILKRSLRQPIAATVPDRRIARAPVANSLLPWPALIIAATAFAVIAPFFFKGNPSGHDFEFHLFSWMEVSSQWKQAIVYPRWAALAYWGYGEARFLFYPPASWTLGATLGSLLPWKVAPGAYVWLAL
;
A
#
# COMPACT_ATOMS: atom_id res chain seq x y z
N MET A 1 -87.31 -25.06 42.58
CA MET A 1 -86.23 -26.06 42.79
C MET A 1 -84.88 -25.41 42.53
N ARG A 2 -83.98 -25.38 43.52
CA ARG A 2 -82.53 -25.12 43.34
C ARG A 2 -81.83 -26.47 43.12
N PRO A 3 -80.76 -26.52 42.30
CA PRO A 3 -79.38 -26.34 42.81
C PRO A 3 -78.51 -25.46 41.88
N LEU A 4 -77.68 -24.53 42.37
CA LEU A 4 -76.31 -24.69 42.91
C LEU A 4 -75.30 -25.25 41.90
N VAL A 5 -74.60 -24.35 41.19
CA VAL A 5 -73.23 -24.58 40.71
C VAL A 5 -72.37 -23.36 41.05
N SER A 6 -71.27 -23.69 41.71
CA SER A 6 -70.16 -22.87 42.17
C SER A 6 -69.37 -22.29 41.01
N GLY A 7 -68.83 -21.07 41.15
CA GLY A 7 -67.97 -20.51 40.11
C GLY A 7 -67.32 -19.17 40.46
N GLY A 8 -66.16 -19.26 41.10
CA GLY A 8 -64.97 -18.50 40.68
C GLY A 8 -64.92 -16.99 40.98
N ILE A 9 -64.15 -16.67 42.01
CA ILE A 9 -63.58 -15.36 42.35
C ILE A 9 -62.97 -14.69 41.10
N LEU A 10 -63.57 -13.59 40.63
CA LEU A 10 -62.95 -12.71 39.64
C LEU A 10 -61.99 -11.75 40.35
N LYS A 11 -60.70 -12.06 40.38
CA LYS A 11 -59.65 -11.09 40.69
C LYS A 11 -58.66 -11.00 39.52
N ARG A 12 -58.80 -9.87 38.80
CA ARG A 12 -57.75 -8.93 38.39
C ARG A 12 -56.51 -9.56 37.73
N SER A 13 -56.16 -9.12 36.51
CA SER A 13 -54.84 -8.52 36.26
C SER A 13 -54.55 -8.32 34.77
N LEU A 14 -54.45 -7.04 34.41
CA LEU A 14 -53.42 -6.42 33.57
C LEU A 14 -53.23 -6.92 32.12
N ARG A 15 -53.49 -5.97 31.22
CA ARG A 15 -52.90 -5.84 29.88
C ARG A 15 -51.46 -6.35 29.87
N GLN A 16 -51.21 -7.43 29.14
CA GLN A 16 -49.87 -7.79 28.71
C GLN A 16 -49.53 -6.89 27.51
N PRO A 17 -48.51 -6.01 27.57
CA PRO A 17 -47.96 -5.47 26.33
C PRO A 17 -47.32 -6.63 25.58
N ILE A 18 -47.64 -6.77 24.30
CA ILE A 18 -46.89 -7.64 23.40
C ILE A 18 -45.47 -7.09 23.39
N ALA A 19 -44.58 -7.70 24.18
CA ALA A 19 -43.16 -7.46 24.05
C ALA A 19 -42.78 -7.97 22.66
N ALA A 20 -42.67 -7.06 21.69
CA ALA A 20 -41.97 -7.34 20.46
C ALA A 20 -40.55 -7.70 20.88
N THR A 21 -40.25 -9.00 20.94
CA THR A 21 -38.89 -9.50 21.00
C THR A 21 -38.20 -9.08 19.72
N VAL A 22 -37.63 -7.88 19.72
CA VAL A 22 -36.61 -7.50 18.75
C VAL A 22 -35.43 -8.43 19.06
N PRO A 23 -35.08 -9.40 18.19
CA PRO A 23 -33.92 -10.22 18.43
C PRO A 23 -32.72 -9.27 18.47
N ASP A 24 -32.06 -9.21 19.64
CA ASP A 24 -30.85 -8.43 19.83
C ASP A 24 -29.79 -9.00 18.87
N ARG A 25 -29.67 -8.39 17.68
CA ARG A 25 -28.62 -8.69 16.70
C ARG A 25 -27.29 -8.12 17.18
N ARG A 26 -26.91 -8.38 18.43
CA ARG A 26 -25.50 -8.45 18.81
C ARG A 26 -24.95 -9.73 18.21
N ILE A 27 -24.75 -9.72 16.90
CA ILE A 27 -23.75 -10.59 16.28
C ILE A 27 -22.46 -10.22 17.01
N ALA A 28 -22.06 -11.06 17.97
CA ALA A 28 -20.75 -10.97 18.57
C ALA A 28 -19.79 -10.97 17.39
N ARG A 29 -19.19 -9.81 17.09
CA ARG A 29 -18.13 -9.75 16.09
C ARG A 29 -17.07 -10.70 16.61
N ALA A 30 -16.89 -11.83 15.94
CA ALA A 30 -15.77 -12.72 16.25
C ALA A 30 -14.52 -11.83 16.29
N PRO A 31 -13.69 -11.93 17.34
CA PRO A 31 -12.47 -11.15 17.40
C PRO A 31 -11.75 -11.39 16.09
N VAL A 32 -11.54 -10.34 15.29
CA VAL A 32 -10.69 -10.42 14.11
C VAL A 32 -9.35 -10.82 14.68
N ALA A 33 -8.98 -12.08 14.52
CA ALA A 33 -7.71 -12.58 15.01
C ALA A 33 -6.65 -11.71 14.35
N ASN A 34 -5.92 -10.92 15.14
CA ASN A 34 -4.71 -10.26 14.68
C ASN A 34 -3.78 -11.39 14.24
N SER A 35 -3.76 -11.70 12.95
CA SER A 35 -2.83 -12.67 12.43
C SER A 35 -1.43 -12.09 12.61
N LEU A 36 -0.63 -12.69 13.50
CA LEU A 36 0.80 -12.38 13.62
C LEU A 36 1.55 -12.67 12.31
N LEU A 37 0.91 -13.38 11.36
CA LEU A 37 1.49 -13.65 10.05
C LEU A 37 1.41 -12.43 9.12
N PRO A 38 2.53 -11.99 8.53
CA PRO A 38 2.60 -10.82 7.67
C PRO A 38 2.18 -11.15 6.23
N TRP A 39 1.05 -11.86 6.05
CA TRP A 39 0.59 -12.32 4.73
C TRP A 39 0.55 -11.23 3.66
N PRO A 40 0.03 -10.01 3.92
CA PRO A 40 0.04 -8.96 2.92
C PRO A 40 1.46 -8.59 2.48
N ALA A 41 2.41 -8.47 3.42
CA ALA A 41 3.78 -8.11 3.11
C ALA A 41 4.49 -9.22 2.30
N LEU A 42 4.24 -10.49 2.64
CA LEU A 42 4.78 -11.62 1.87
C LEU A 42 4.22 -11.67 0.45
N ILE A 43 2.93 -11.38 0.28
CA ILE A 43 2.31 -11.31 -1.05
C ILE A 43 2.93 -10.16 -1.85
N ILE A 44 3.06 -8.96 -1.28
CA ILE A 44 3.71 -7.82 -1.93
C ILE A 44 5.14 -8.18 -2.35
N ALA A 45 5.95 -8.69 -1.42
CA ALA A 45 7.33 -9.07 -1.71
C ALA A 45 7.45 -10.16 -2.80
N ALA A 46 6.54 -11.14 -2.80
CA ALA A 46 6.50 -12.19 -3.81
C ALA A 46 6.06 -11.66 -5.18
N THR A 47 5.06 -10.78 -5.22
CA THR A 47 4.61 -10.13 -6.46
C THR A 47 5.71 -9.22 -7.03
N ALA A 48 6.34 -8.41 -6.20
CA ALA A 48 7.47 -7.57 -6.61
C ALA A 48 8.63 -8.41 -7.16
N PHE A 49 8.95 -9.54 -6.50
CA PHE A 49 9.96 -10.47 -7.00
C PHE A 49 9.58 -11.10 -8.34
N ALA A 50 8.31 -11.52 -8.51
CA ALA A 50 7.82 -12.08 -9.75
C ALA A 50 7.92 -11.08 -10.93
N VAL A 51 7.68 -9.78 -10.67
CA VAL A 51 7.82 -8.72 -11.68
C VAL A 51 9.27 -8.52 -12.12
N ILE A 52 10.24 -8.61 -11.21
CA ILE A 52 11.67 -8.46 -11.56
C ILE A 52 12.32 -9.76 -12.06
N ALA A 53 11.67 -10.91 -11.92
CA ALA A 53 12.20 -12.21 -12.34
C ALA A 53 12.69 -12.25 -13.81
N PRO A 54 12.03 -11.61 -14.80
CA PRO A 54 12.54 -11.57 -16.16
C PRO A 54 13.86 -10.82 -16.32
N PHE A 55 14.19 -9.89 -15.41
CA PHE A 55 15.37 -9.03 -15.55
C PHE A 55 16.67 -9.85 -15.45
N PHE A 56 16.66 -10.93 -14.68
CA PHE A 56 17.80 -11.84 -14.54
C PHE A 56 18.19 -12.53 -15.85
N PHE A 57 17.24 -12.68 -16.78
CA PHE A 57 17.44 -13.40 -18.04
C PHE A 57 17.44 -12.49 -19.26
N LYS A 58 16.70 -11.37 -19.20
CA LYS A 58 16.51 -10.44 -20.32
C LYS A 58 17.20 -9.08 -20.12
N GLY A 59 17.76 -8.83 -18.94
CA GLY A 59 18.28 -7.52 -18.55
C GLY A 59 17.17 -6.55 -18.14
N ASN A 60 17.57 -5.30 -17.88
CA ASN A 60 16.63 -4.25 -17.50
C ASN A 60 15.68 -3.89 -18.67
N PRO A 61 14.44 -3.47 -18.38
CA PRO A 61 13.50 -3.03 -19.40
C PRO A 61 14.04 -1.79 -20.13
N SER A 62 13.63 -1.61 -21.38
CA SER A 62 13.87 -0.40 -22.16
C SER A 62 12.57 0.37 -22.37
N GLY A 63 12.68 1.67 -22.63
CA GLY A 63 11.53 2.55 -22.87
C GLY A 63 11.74 3.95 -22.29
N HIS A 64 10.92 4.90 -22.77
CA HIS A 64 11.06 6.31 -22.43
C HIS A 64 11.00 6.57 -20.92
N ASP A 65 10.06 5.94 -20.20
CA ASP A 65 9.92 6.13 -18.76
C ASP A 65 11.12 5.57 -18.00
N PHE A 66 11.55 4.35 -18.34
CA PHE A 66 12.69 3.70 -17.68
C PHE A 66 13.97 4.53 -17.86
N GLU A 67 14.27 4.93 -19.09
CA GLU A 67 15.46 5.71 -19.41
C GLU A 67 15.41 7.09 -18.75
N PHE A 68 14.24 7.74 -18.74
CA PHE A 68 14.03 9.01 -18.04
C PHE A 68 14.36 8.89 -16.55
N HIS A 69 13.86 7.86 -15.86
CA HIS A 69 14.17 7.62 -14.45
C HIS A 69 15.65 7.28 -14.24
N LEU A 70 16.19 6.32 -15.00
CA LEU A 70 17.58 5.87 -14.83
C LEU A 70 18.59 7.02 -15.03
N PHE A 71 18.42 7.83 -16.08
CA PHE A 71 19.30 8.99 -16.30
C PHE A 71 19.17 10.03 -15.20
N SER A 72 17.95 10.25 -14.69
CA SER A 72 17.72 11.12 -13.54
C SER A 72 18.48 10.63 -12.30
N TRP A 73 18.47 9.33 -12.02
CA TRP A 73 19.19 8.73 -10.89
C TRP A 73 20.70 8.88 -11.02
N MET A 74 21.24 8.60 -12.21
CA MET A 74 22.67 8.74 -12.48
C MET A 74 23.13 10.19 -12.37
N GLU A 75 22.31 11.14 -12.82
CA GLU A 75 22.61 12.56 -12.74
C GLU A 75 22.58 13.09 -11.31
N VAL A 76 21.59 12.69 -10.51
CA VAL A 76 21.56 13.00 -9.06
C VAL A 76 22.78 12.41 -8.36
N SER A 77 23.14 11.15 -8.63
CA SER A 77 24.33 10.51 -8.05
C SER A 77 25.62 11.24 -8.45
N SER A 78 25.71 11.75 -9.69
CA SER A 78 26.81 12.60 -10.14
C SER A 78 26.87 13.93 -9.38
N GLN A 79 25.72 14.59 -9.19
CA GLN A 79 25.62 15.85 -8.46
C GLN A 79 25.98 15.70 -6.96
N TRP A 80 25.62 14.57 -6.34
CA TRP A 80 26.05 14.27 -4.97
C TRP A 80 27.58 14.19 -4.83
N LYS A 81 28.29 13.65 -5.83
CA LYS A 81 29.76 13.64 -5.84
C LYS A 81 30.37 15.04 -5.94
N GLN A 82 29.60 16.02 -6.38
CA GLN A 82 29.96 17.44 -6.43
C GLN A 82 29.46 18.22 -5.21
N ALA A 83 29.03 17.53 -4.15
CA ALA A 83 28.44 18.10 -2.94
C ALA A 83 27.12 18.87 -3.16
N ILE A 84 26.43 18.64 -4.29
CA ILE A 84 25.08 19.18 -4.53
C ILE A 84 24.06 18.20 -3.97
N VAL A 85 23.73 18.34 -2.68
CA VAL A 85 22.87 17.40 -1.96
C VAL A 85 21.43 17.38 -2.48
N TYR A 86 20.91 18.55 -2.87
CA TYR A 86 19.54 18.70 -3.39
C TYR A 86 19.55 19.27 -4.82
N PRO A 87 19.65 18.40 -5.84
CA PRO A 87 19.60 18.79 -7.25
C PRO A 87 18.33 19.56 -7.61
N ARG A 88 18.47 20.52 -8.51
CA ARG A 88 17.35 21.31 -9.06
C ARG A 88 17.33 21.32 -10.59
N TRP A 89 18.51 21.19 -11.20
CA TRP A 89 18.74 21.23 -12.63
C TRP A 89 19.31 19.89 -13.10
N ALA A 90 18.75 19.36 -14.17
CA ALA A 90 19.29 18.24 -14.92
C ALA A 90 20.06 18.83 -16.12
N ALA A 91 21.37 18.96 -16.00
CA ALA A 91 22.23 19.51 -17.04
C ALA A 91 22.34 18.61 -18.27
N LEU A 92 22.22 17.28 -18.11
CA LEU A 92 22.36 16.32 -19.21
C LEU A 92 21.05 16.06 -19.96
N ALA A 93 19.93 16.61 -19.48
CA ALA A 93 18.66 16.53 -20.19
C ALA A 93 18.72 17.27 -21.54
N TYR A 94 17.88 16.84 -22.49
CA TYR A 94 17.78 17.42 -23.83
C TYR A 94 19.14 17.65 -24.49
N TRP A 95 19.98 16.62 -24.62
CA TRP A 95 21.28 16.74 -25.28
C TRP A 95 22.21 17.84 -24.71
N GLY A 96 22.09 18.14 -23.42
CA GLY A 96 22.92 19.14 -22.74
C GLY A 96 22.31 20.55 -22.64
N TYR A 97 21.11 20.79 -23.20
CA TYR A 97 20.39 22.04 -22.95
C TYR A 97 19.88 22.14 -21.52
N GLY A 98 19.63 20.99 -20.90
CA GLY A 98 19.19 20.84 -19.53
C GLY A 98 17.74 21.26 -19.28
N GLU A 99 17.26 20.95 -18.09
CA GLU A 99 15.93 21.36 -17.63
C GLU A 99 15.83 21.38 -16.09
N ALA A 100 14.79 22.04 -15.56
CA ALA A 100 14.48 22.09 -14.14
C ALA A 100 13.78 20.82 -13.61
N ARG A 101 14.20 19.62 -14.06
CA ARG A 101 13.56 18.33 -13.78
C ARG A 101 13.34 18.10 -12.28
N PHE A 102 14.39 18.31 -11.49
CA PHE A 102 14.38 17.99 -10.07
C PHE A 102 13.58 18.98 -9.21
N LEU A 103 13.07 20.06 -9.81
CA LEU A 103 12.10 20.96 -9.18
C LEU A 103 10.66 20.49 -9.38
N PHE A 104 10.35 19.89 -10.53
CA PHE A 104 8.97 19.54 -10.90
C PHE A 104 8.58 18.09 -10.59
N TYR A 105 9.53 17.16 -10.61
CA TYR A 105 9.26 15.74 -10.38
C TYR A 105 9.47 15.33 -8.91
N PRO A 106 8.62 14.43 -8.36
CA PRO A 106 8.69 14.03 -6.95
C PRO A 106 10.09 13.54 -6.52
N PRO A 107 10.67 14.11 -5.44
CA PRO A 107 12.06 13.85 -5.07
C PRO A 107 12.36 12.42 -4.63
N ALA A 108 11.34 11.71 -4.12
CA ALA A 108 11.49 10.36 -3.63
C ALA A 108 12.05 9.40 -4.68
N SER A 109 11.56 9.48 -5.93
CA SER A 109 11.99 8.55 -6.99
C SER A 109 13.47 8.71 -7.31
N TRP A 110 13.91 9.93 -7.61
CA TRP A 110 15.30 10.14 -8.04
C TRP A 110 16.28 10.08 -6.88
N THR A 111 15.87 10.39 -5.65
CA THR A 111 16.70 10.21 -4.45
C THR A 111 16.90 8.73 -4.15
N LEU A 112 15.83 7.92 -4.17
CA LEU A 112 15.93 6.48 -3.93
C LEU A 112 16.78 5.80 -5.00
N GLY A 113 16.52 6.09 -6.27
CA GLY A 113 17.28 5.54 -7.39
C GLY A 113 18.77 5.90 -7.35
N ALA A 114 19.10 7.16 -7.06
CA ALA A 114 20.49 7.60 -6.89
C ALA A 114 21.17 6.93 -5.69
N THR A 115 20.44 6.73 -4.59
CA THR A 115 20.95 6.00 -3.41
C THR A 115 21.27 4.56 -3.77
N LEU A 116 20.33 3.85 -4.39
CA LEU A 116 20.51 2.46 -4.82
C LEU A 116 21.66 2.33 -5.82
N GLY A 117 21.77 3.21 -6.82
CA GLY A 117 22.87 3.22 -7.79
C GLY A 117 24.23 3.61 -7.20
N SER A 118 24.25 4.25 -6.03
CA SER A 118 25.48 4.57 -5.30
C SER A 118 25.93 3.42 -4.39
N LEU A 119 25.01 2.53 -3.99
CA LEU A 119 25.27 1.40 -3.08
C LEU A 119 25.39 0.04 -3.81
N LEU A 120 24.75 -0.11 -4.97
CA LEU A 120 24.64 -1.35 -5.73
C LEU A 120 25.22 -1.18 -7.13
N PRO A 121 25.63 -2.28 -7.81
CA PRO A 121 25.95 -2.22 -9.22
C PRO A 121 24.76 -1.66 -10.03
N TRP A 122 25.02 -0.73 -10.96
CA TRP A 122 23.98 -0.10 -11.79
C TRP A 122 23.12 -1.08 -12.60
N LYS A 123 23.61 -2.29 -12.86
CA LYS A 123 22.81 -3.36 -13.49
C LYS A 123 21.70 -3.89 -12.58
N VAL A 124 21.88 -3.81 -11.26
CA VAL A 124 20.96 -4.33 -10.23
C VAL A 124 20.02 -3.25 -9.69
N ALA A 125 20.48 -1.99 -9.66
CA ALA A 125 19.74 -0.87 -9.07
C ALA A 125 18.29 -0.72 -9.55
N PRO A 126 17.96 -0.89 -10.85
CA PRO A 126 16.56 -0.77 -11.29
C PRO A 126 15.67 -1.90 -10.79
N GLY A 127 16.16 -3.15 -10.74
CA GLY A 127 15.43 -4.26 -10.14
C GLY A 127 15.19 -4.05 -8.64
N ALA A 128 16.21 -3.56 -7.93
CA ALA A 128 16.08 -3.21 -6.50
C ALA A 128 15.06 -2.08 -6.27
N TYR A 129 15.06 -1.06 -7.14
CA TYR A 129 14.09 0.03 -7.08
C TYR A 129 12.66 -0.50 -7.27
N VAL A 130 12.42 -1.31 -8.30
CA VAL A 130 11.10 -1.91 -8.55
C VAL A 130 10.66 -2.77 -7.38
N TRP A 131 11.56 -3.58 -6.81
CA TRP A 131 11.22 -4.44 -5.67
C TRP A 131 10.82 -3.66 -4.42
N LEU A 132 11.38 -2.45 -4.22
CA LEU A 132 11.05 -1.59 -3.08
C LEU A 132 9.82 -0.71 -3.31
N ALA A 133 9.54 -0.34 -4.55
CA ALA A 133 8.52 0.63 -4.91
C ALA A 133 7.18 0.01 -5.35
N LEU A 134 7.16 -1.29 -5.67
CA LEU A 134 5.97 -2.06 -6.06
C LEU A 134 5.35 -2.77 -4.86
#